data_AF-A0A933YFP7-F1
#
_entry.id   AF-A0A933YFP7-F1
#
_cell.length_a   1.000
_cell.length_b   1.000
_cell.length_c   1.000
_cell.angle_alpha   90.00
_cell.angle_beta   90.00
_cell.angle_gamma   90.00
#
_symmetry.space_group_name_H-M   'P 1'
#
loop_
_entity.id
_entity.type
_entity.pdbx_description
1 polymer ?
#
loop_
_entity_poly.entity_id
_entity_poly.type
_entity_poly.pdbx_seq_one_letter_code
_entity_poly.pdbx_strand_id
1 'polypeptide(L)' 'MIVKTDAVVIKSMKYSDTSKIVALYTKEFGKLSVIAKGARANK' A
#
# COMPACT_ATOMS: atom_id res chain seq x y z
N MET A 1 14.04 -11.30 4.16
CA MET A 1 13.20 -11.26 5.38
C MET A 1 11.84 -10.71 4.98
N ILE A 2 10.78 -11.50 5.15
CA ILE A 2 9.39 -11.07 4.90
C ILE A 2 8.75 -10.79 6.26
N VAL A 3 8.13 -9.62 6.40
CA VAL A 3 7.43 -9.22 7.61
C VAL A 3 5.94 -9.18 7.28
N LYS A 4 5.12 -9.80 8.13
CA LYS A 4 3.67 -9.81 8.01
C LYS A 4 3.10 -9.13 9.24
N THR A 5 2.38 -8.03 9.04
CA THR A 5 1.73 -7.25 10.08
C THR A 5 0.35 -6.84 9.57
N ASP A 6 -0.59 -6.69 10.49
CA ASP A 6 -1.88 -6.08 10.17
C ASP A 6 -1.70 -4.57 9.92
N ALA A 7 -2.44 -4.08 8.93
CA ALA A 7 -2.35 -2.70 8.48
C ALA A 7 -3.69 -2.20 7.94
N VAL A 8 -3.96 -0.92 8.14
CA VAL A 8 -5.14 -0.23 7.60
C VAL A 8 -4.71 0.80 6.57
N VAL A 9 -5.40 0.86 5.43
CA VAL A 9 -5.14 1.88 4.40
C VAL A 9 -5.73 3.22 4.86
N ILE A 10 -4.88 4.22 5.08
CA ILE A 10 -5.31 5.56 5.50
C ILE A 10 -5.32 6.57 4.36
N LYS A 11 -4.53 6.33 3.31
CA LYS A 11 -4.51 7.19 2.12
C LYS A 11 -4.19 6.37 0.90
N SER A 12 -4.85 6.67 -0.21
CA SER A 12 -4.55 6.07 -1.50
C SER A 12 -4.44 7.15 -2.56
N MET A 13 -3.38 7.10 -3.36
CA MET A 13 -3.09 8.04 -4.43
C MET A 13 -2.80 7.26 -5.71
N LYS A 14 -3.49 7.63 -6.79
CA LYS A 14 -3.23 7.04 -8.11
C LYS A 14 -1.82 7.42 -8.54
N TYR A 15 -1.00 6.44 -8.89
CA TYR A 15 0.37 6.67 -9.32
C TYR A 15 0.64 5.89 -10.60
N SER A 16 0.81 6.59 -11.72
CA SER A 16 0.87 5.98 -13.05
C SER A 16 -0.43 5.24 -13.44
N ASP A 17 -0.42 4.61 -14.60
CA ASP A 17 -1.59 4.00 -15.24
C ASP A 17 -2.07 2.77 -14.46
N THR A 18 -1.12 1.93 -14.02
CA THR A 18 -1.39 0.61 -13.39
C THR A 18 -1.04 0.53 -11.91
N SER A 19 -0.39 1.56 -11.35
CA SER A 19 0.10 1.54 -9.97
C SER A 19 -0.68 2.50 -9.05
N LYS A 20 -0.58 2.26 -7.74
CA LYS A 20 -1.20 3.10 -6.72
C LYS A 20 -0.24 3.22 -5.54
N ILE A 21 0.02 4.45 -5.11
CA ILE A 21 0.72 4.69 -3.84
C ILE A 21 -0.33 4.63 -2.74
N VAL A 22 -0.08 3.85 -1.71
CA VAL A 22 -0.97 3.69 -0.56
C VAL A 22 -0.18 3.88 0.72
N ALA A 23 -0.72 4.69 1.62
CA ALA A 23 -0.21 4.80 2.97
C ALA A 23 -0.96 3.81 3.85
N LEU A 24 -0.20 2.88 4.43
CA LEU A 24 -0.61 1.89 5.39
C LEU A 24 -0.29 2.39 6.79
N TYR A 25 -1.24 2.30 7.71
CA TYR A 25 -0.99 2.43 9.12
C TYR A 25 -0.93 1.04 9.73
N THR A 26 0.28 0.61 10.07
CA THR A 26 0.56 -0.68 10.70
C THR A 26 0.59 -0.52 12.20
N LYS A 27 0.24 -1.59 12.92
CA LYS A 27 0.26 -1.58 14.39
C LYS A 27 1.68 -1.53 14.95
N GLU A 28 2.62 -2.23 14.32
CA GLU A 28 4.00 -2.37 14.82
C GLU A 28 4.96 -1.31 14.29
N PHE A 29 4.78 -0.85 13.05
CA PHE A 29 5.73 0.07 12.38
C PHE A 29 5.15 1.47 12.15
N GLY A 30 3.92 1.71 12.60
CA GLY A 30 3.21 2.97 12.38
C GLY A 30 2.89 3.22 10.91
N LYS A 31 3.04 4.47 10.46
CA LYS A 31 2.70 4.90 9.09
C LYS A 31 3.80 4.52 8.09
N LEU A 32 3.45 3.68 7.13
CA LEU A 32 4.28 3.25 6.01
C LEU A 32 3.67 3.67 4.68
N SER A 33 4.49 4.15 3.75
CA SER A 33 4.07 4.44 2.37
C SER A 33 4.56 3.33 1.46
N VAL A 34 3.64 2.67 0.75
CA VAL A 34 3.96 1.55 -0.14
C VAL A 34 3.40 1.77 -1.53
N ILE A 35 4.03 1.19 -2.54
CA ILE A 35 3.57 1.22 -3.93
C ILE A 35 2.94 -0.12 -4.26
N ALA A 36 1.62 -0.13 -4.43
CA ALA A 36 0.89 -1.27 -4.95
C ALA A 36 0.98 -1.25 -6.49
N LYS A 37 2.00 -1.93 -7.03
CA LYS A 37 2.15 -2.13 -8.48
C LYS A 37 1.07 -3.11 -8.97
N GLY A 38 0.40 -2.79 -10.07
CA GLY A 38 -0.64 -3.65 -10.64
C GLY A 38 -1.96 -3.63 -9.88
N ALA A 39 -2.15 -2.72 -8.91
CA ALA A 39 -3.40 -2.60 -8.15
C ALA A 39 -4.62 -2.18 -9.01
N ARG A 40 -4.39 -1.76 -10.27
CA ARG A 40 -5.43 -1.46 -11.26
C ARG A 40 -5.50 -2.48 -12.41
N ALA A 41 -4.62 -3.49 -12.43
CA ALA A 41 -4.76 -4.57 -13.38
C ALA A 41 -5.99 -5.37 -12.99
N ASN A 42 -7.09 -5.15 -13.72
CA ASN A 42 -8.32 -5.90 -13.58
C ASN A 42 -8.00 -7.38 -13.92
N LYS A 43 -8.29 -8.30 -13.01
CA LYS A 43 -8.15 -9.73 -13.24
C LYS A 43 -9.47 -10.31 -13.72
#